data_AF-A0A1Q8IKI3-F1
#
_entry.id   AF-A0A1Q8IKI3-F1
#
_cell.length_a   1.000
_cell.length_b   1.000
_cell.length_c   1.000
_cell.angle_alpha   90.00
_cell.angle_beta   90.00
_cell.angle_gamma   90.00
#
_symmetry.space_group_name_H-M   'P 1'
#
loop_
_entity.id
_entity.type
_entity.pdbx_description
1 polymer ?
#
loop_
_entity_poly.entity_id
_entity_poly.type
_entity_poly.pdbx_seq_one_letter_code
_entity_poly.pdbx_strand_id
1 'polypeptide(L)'
;MKEVYLSTGHSVPLSVTGAILLYSGVASTDSPVYATAHPVTIKGKRPVIGAGRPVDRQALFTALDSLAERCAAKAEFLPESVLAIDRTAVTWWCRPTMRRVFFDCPELGSVTAVVPHPGLIFQARNSGFYVYAVDGAARPTPDIALFEPPYFNTWDHGSICIGSARVPDRIDIASINGWECGFFESAFTHPNAGGKRVNHPGGEFAFWKEMLAGEYGEQFPLQCLVPMKRTLGDLIAQGPKG
;
A
#
# COMPACT_ATOMS: atom_id res chain seq x y z
N MET A 1 31.89 7.13 14.73
CA MET A 1 30.63 7.22 13.97
C MET A 1 29.92 5.90 14.21
N LYS A 2 28.63 5.92 14.61
CA LYS A 2 27.88 4.69 14.94
C LYS A 2 27.76 3.83 13.68
N GLU A 3 27.89 2.52 13.83
CA GLU A 3 27.64 1.54 12.77
C GLU A 3 26.22 1.73 12.24
N VAL A 4 26.09 1.93 10.93
CA VAL A 4 24.79 1.97 10.26
C VAL A 4 24.46 0.53 9.91
N TYR A 5 23.38 0.03 10.49
CA TYR A 5 22.88 -1.32 10.23
C TYR A 5 21.73 -1.23 9.23
N LEU A 6 21.77 -2.04 8.18
CA LEU A 6 20.60 -2.23 7.31
C LEU A 6 19.65 -3.22 7.98
N SER A 7 18.39 -2.82 8.18
CA SER A 7 17.34 -3.75 8.59
C SER A 7 16.89 -4.58 7.39
N THR A 8 17.65 -5.61 7.07
CA THR A 8 17.26 -6.65 6.09
C THR A 8 17.13 -8.03 6.77
N GLY A 9 16.80 -8.08 8.06
CA GLY A 9 16.74 -9.32 8.85
C GLY A 9 18.10 -9.83 9.34
N HIS A 10 19.21 -9.24 8.88
CA HIS A 10 20.57 -9.48 9.37
C HIS A 10 21.33 -8.15 9.48
N SER A 11 21.98 -7.90 10.62
CA SER A 11 22.80 -6.72 10.86
C SER A 11 24.16 -6.85 10.15
N VAL A 12 24.30 -6.23 8.98
CA VAL A 12 25.59 -6.13 8.29
C VAL A 12 26.23 -4.78 8.64
N PRO A 13 27.48 -4.75 9.15
CA PRO A 13 28.18 -3.49 9.42
C PRO A 13 28.49 -2.79 8.08
N LEU A 14 28.03 -1.54 7.94
CA LEU A 14 28.32 -0.72 6.78
C LEU A 14 29.54 0.17 7.00
N SER A 15 30.36 0.32 5.95
CA SER A 15 31.42 1.32 5.88
C SER A 15 31.08 2.37 4.83
N VAL A 16 31.38 3.64 5.13
CA VAL A 16 31.19 4.73 4.17
C VAL A 16 32.29 4.66 3.12
N THR A 17 31.91 4.45 1.87
CA THR A 17 32.84 4.31 0.72
C THR A 17 32.93 5.57 -0.15
N GLY A 18 31.94 6.45 -0.06
CA GLY A 18 31.87 7.70 -0.81
C GLY A 18 30.90 8.68 -0.16
N ALA A 19 30.97 9.95 -0.58
CA ALA A 19 30.03 10.99 -0.19
C ALA A 19 29.65 11.82 -1.42
N ILE A 20 28.36 12.18 -1.52
CA ILE A 20 27.89 13.20 -2.45
C ILE A 20 27.47 14.39 -1.59
N LEU A 21 28.09 15.55 -1.84
CA LEU A 21 27.70 16.80 -1.19
C LEU A 21 26.80 17.57 -2.14
N LEU A 22 25.63 17.95 -1.66
CA LEU A 22 24.63 18.73 -2.40
C LEU A 22 24.70 20.19 -1.95
N TYR A 23 24.75 21.10 -2.91
CA TYR A 23 24.84 22.53 -2.69
C TYR A 23 23.57 23.19 -3.22
N SER A 24 22.90 23.95 -2.38
CA SER A 24 21.71 24.74 -2.74
C SER A 24 22.03 26.23 -2.69
N GLY A 25 21.21 27.06 -3.33
CA GLY A 25 21.36 28.51 -3.23
C GLY A 25 21.06 29.00 -1.81
N VAL A 26 21.70 30.09 -1.38
CA VAL A 26 21.56 30.64 -0.01
C VAL A 26 20.09 30.97 0.35
N ALA A 27 19.25 31.24 -0.66
CA ALA A 27 17.82 31.54 -0.50
C ALA A 27 16.88 30.32 -0.62
N SER A 28 17.37 29.14 -1.01
CA SER A 28 16.56 27.92 -1.11
C SER A 28 17.38 26.69 -0.74
N THR A 29 17.12 26.10 0.41
CA THR A 29 17.84 24.90 0.90
C THR A 29 17.33 23.61 0.24
N ASP A 30 16.08 23.60 -0.23
CA ASP A 30 15.36 22.40 -0.63
C ASP A 30 15.54 22.02 -2.11
N SER A 31 16.36 22.77 -2.86
CA SER A 31 16.63 22.52 -4.27
C SER A 31 18.13 22.60 -4.55
N PRO A 32 18.85 21.48 -4.46
CA PRO A 32 20.28 21.46 -4.74
C PRO A 32 20.53 21.79 -6.21
N VAL A 33 21.40 22.77 -6.45
CA VAL A 33 21.75 23.30 -7.78
C VAL A 33 23.10 22.79 -8.27
N TYR A 34 23.91 22.23 -7.36
CA TYR A 34 25.23 21.70 -7.68
C TYR A 34 25.57 20.54 -6.74
N ALA A 35 26.43 19.62 -7.19
CA ALA A 35 26.86 18.49 -6.38
C ALA A 35 28.33 18.15 -6.63
N THR A 36 29.02 17.67 -5.60
CA THR A 36 30.37 17.09 -5.71
C THR A 36 30.39 15.67 -5.18
N ALA A 37 31.10 14.79 -5.88
CA ALA A 37 31.37 13.42 -5.44
C ALA A 37 32.76 13.35 -4.81
N HIS A 38 32.85 12.70 -3.66
CA HIS A 38 34.07 12.56 -2.89
C HIS A 38 34.34 11.09 -2.59
N PRO A 39 35.56 10.58 -2.85
CA PRO A 39 35.97 9.29 -2.32
C PRO A 39 36.08 9.39 -0.79
N VAL A 40 35.68 8.35 -0.07
CA VAL A 40 35.93 8.26 1.36
C VAL A 40 37.04 7.25 1.61
N THR A 41 38.10 7.70 2.28
CA THR A 41 39.24 6.86 2.67
C THR A 41 39.24 6.69 4.17
N ILE A 42 39.68 5.52 4.66
CA ILE A 42 39.80 5.29 6.10
C ILE A 42 41.24 5.64 6.52
N LYS A 43 41.39 6.68 7.34
CA LYS A 43 42.65 6.98 8.04
C LYS A 43 42.51 6.56 9.50
N GLY A 44 43.17 5.47 9.87
CA GLY A 44 43.03 4.87 11.20
C GLY A 44 41.61 4.31 11.41
N LYS A 45 40.88 4.81 12.41
CA LYS A 45 39.46 4.44 12.67
C LYS A 45 38.45 5.50 12.18
N ARG A 46 38.89 6.49 11.40
CA ARG A 46 38.04 7.61 10.99
C ARG A 46 37.89 7.63 9.46
N PRO A 47 36.65 7.65 8.94
CA PRO A 47 36.41 7.95 7.54
C PRO A 47 36.75 9.42 7.27
N VAL A 48 37.50 9.67 6.21
CA VAL A 48 37.93 11.00 5.76
C VAL A 48 37.42 11.20 4.33
N ILE A 49 36.62 12.25 4.16
CA ILE A 49 36.13 12.69 2.85
C ILE A 49 37.32 13.29 2.09
N GLY A 50 37.64 12.70 0.94
CA GLY A 50 38.71 13.14 0.05
C GLY A 50 38.32 14.36 -0.78
N ALA A 51 39.20 14.75 -1.70
CA ALA A 51 38.94 15.86 -2.61
C ALA A 51 37.69 15.62 -3.46
N GLY A 52 36.86 16.66 -3.58
CA GLY A 52 35.62 16.61 -4.36
C GLY A 52 35.89 16.82 -5.83
N ARG A 53 35.18 16.07 -6.67
CA ARG A 53 35.04 16.37 -8.09
C ARG A 53 33.59 16.79 -8.39
N PRO A 54 33.35 17.72 -9.32
CA PRO A 54 32.02 17.98 -9.82
C PRO A 54 31.34 16.66 -10.20
N VAL A 55 30.10 16.50 -9.78
CA VAL A 55 29.31 15.35 -10.19
C VAL A 55 29.04 15.47 -11.69
N ASP A 56 29.56 14.54 -12.47
CA ASP A 56 29.15 14.37 -13.86
C ASP A 56 27.98 13.38 -13.96
N ARG A 57 27.36 13.37 -15.14
CA ARG A 57 26.20 12.51 -15.44
C ARG A 57 26.52 11.02 -15.20
N GLN A 58 27.76 10.59 -15.48
CA GLN A 58 28.17 9.20 -15.32
C GLN A 58 28.32 8.81 -13.85
N ALA A 59 28.87 9.69 -13.00
CA ALA A 59 28.99 9.47 -11.57
C ALA A 59 27.62 9.41 -10.87
N LEU A 60 26.65 10.23 -11.31
CA LEU A 60 25.26 10.13 -10.86
C LEU A 60 24.65 8.79 -11.26
N PHE A 61 24.77 8.39 -12.52
CA PHE A 61 24.25 7.09 -12.95
C PHE A 61 24.90 5.94 -12.20
N THR A 62 26.23 5.87 -12.09
CA THR A 62 26.86 4.77 -11.35
C THR A 62 26.42 4.70 -9.88
N ALA A 63 26.29 5.84 -9.20
CA ALA A 63 25.86 5.88 -7.80
C ALA A 63 24.37 5.53 -7.65
N LEU A 64 23.52 6.09 -8.51
CA LEU A 64 22.09 5.85 -8.51
C LEU A 64 21.77 4.44 -9.00
N ASP A 65 22.46 3.90 -10.00
CA ASP A 65 22.31 2.54 -10.52
C ASP A 65 22.79 1.52 -9.49
N SER A 66 23.89 1.75 -8.78
CA SER A 66 24.33 0.83 -7.70
C SER A 66 23.37 0.81 -6.51
N LEU A 67 22.71 1.93 -6.22
CA LEU A 67 21.66 2.03 -5.21
C LEU A 67 20.33 1.49 -5.74
N ALA A 68 20.00 1.78 -6.99
CA ALA A 68 18.80 1.34 -7.68
C ALA A 68 18.87 -0.15 -7.97
N GLU A 69 19.99 -0.78 -8.27
CA GLU A 69 20.07 -2.25 -8.35
C GLU A 69 19.74 -2.93 -7.02
N ARG A 70 19.96 -2.22 -5.90
CA ARG A 70 19.62 -2.70 -4.55
C ARG A 70 18.20 -2.32 -4.11
N CYS A 71 17.65 -1.25 -4.64
CA CYS A 71 16.32 -0.71 -4.30
C CYS A 71 15.24 -0.98 -5.36
N ALA A 72 15.63 -1.26 -6.59
CA ALA A 72 14.74 -1.61 -7.68
C ALA A 72 14.15 -2.96 -7.35
N ALA A 73 12.84 -3.06 -7.55
CA ALA A 73 12.19 -4.34 -7.64
C ALA A 73 13.02 -5.19 -8.63
N LYS A 74 13.42 -6.39 -8.21
CA LYS A 74 13.99 -7.35 -9.15
C LYS A 74 12.98 -7.50 -10.28
N ALA A 75 13.46 -7.76 -11.50
CA ALA A 75 12.54 -8.11 -12.58
C ALA A 75 11.71 -9.32 -12.11
N GLU A 76 10.43 -9.08 -11.85
CA GLU A 76 9.49 -10.03 -11.28
C GLU A 76 8.33 -10.20 -12.26
N PHE A 77 7.86 -11.43 -12.42
CA PHE A 77 6.68 -11.71 -13.21
C PHE A 77 5.48 -11.06 -12.53
N LEU A 78 4.78 -10.17 -13.24
CA LEU A 78 3.62 -9.47 -12.69
C LEU A 78 2.42 -10.43 -12.67
N PRO A 79 1.87 -10.76 -11.48
CA PRO A 79 0.62 -11.51 -11.39
C PRO A 79 -0.51 -10.75 -12.13
N GLU A 80 -1.47 -11.50 -12.67
CA GLU A 80 -2.64 -10.91 -13.35
C GLU A 80 -3.43 -9.97 -12.42
N SER A 81 -3.41 -10.22 -11.11
CA SER A 81 -4.04 -9.36 -10.11
C SER A 81 -3.42 -7.96 -10.05
N VAL A 82 -2.14 -7.78 -10.41
CA VAL A 82 -1.50 -6.46 -10.34
C VAL A 82 -2.07 -5.56 -11.44
N LEU A 83 -2.59 -4.40 -11.03
CA LEU A 83 -3.20 -3.41 -11.92
C LEU A 83 -2.25 -2.26 -12.23
N ALA A 84 -1.50 -1.80 -11.23
CA ALA A 84 -0.54 -0.72 -11.39
C ALA A 84 0.56 -0.77 -10.32
N ILE A 85 1.75 -0.30 -10.69
CA ILE A 85 2.87 -0.08 -9.79
C ILE A 85 3.39 1.33 -10.07
N ASP A 86 3.53 2.13 -9.02
CA ASP A 86 4.19 3.43 -9.08
C ASP A 86 5.33 3.49 -8.03
N ARG A 87 6.05 4.61 -7.97
CA ARG A 87 7.20 4.77 -7.05
C ARG A 87 6.85 4.66 -5.56
N THR A 88 5.58 4.77 -5.23
CA THR A 88 5.05 4.88 -3.87
C THR A 88 4.00 3.84 -3.54
N ALA A 89 3.49 3.10 -4.54
CA ALA A 89 2.34 2.23 -4.36
C ALA A 89 2.34 1.00 -5.27
N VAL A 90 1.71 -0.07 -4.77
CA VAL A 90 1.28 -1.24 -5.54
C VAL A 90 -0.23 -1.31 -5.46
N THR A 91 -0.89 -1.39 -6.62
CA THR A 91 -2.35 -1.51 -6.74
C THR A 91 -2.69 -2.85 -7.38
N TRP A 92 -3.55 -3.63 -6.73
CA TRP A 92 -3.91 -4.97 -7.20
C TRP A 92 -5.40 -5.27 -7.01
N TRP A 93 -5.90 -6.18 -7.82
CA TRP A 93 -7.27 -6.66 -7.83
C TRP A 93 -7.37 -8.03 -7.16
N CYS A 94 -8.28 -8.13 -6.21
CA CYS A 94 -8.80 -9.39 -5.73
C CYS A 94 -10.14 -9.66 -6.44
N ARG A 95 -10.19 -10.73 -7.22
CA ARG A 95 -11.43 -11.23 -7.84
C ARG A 95 -12.53 -11.47 -6.79
N PRO A 96 -13.83 -11.34 -7.16
CA PRO A 96 -14.90 -11.79 -6.30
C PRO A 96 -14.67 -13.23 -5.86
N THR A 97 -14.75 -13.46 -4.55
CA THR A 97 -14.49 -14.77 -3.97
C THR A 97 -15.18 -14.91 -2.63
N MET A 98 -15.49 -16.15 -2.27
CA MET A 98 -15.88 -16.50 -0.91
C MET A 98 -14.65 -16.34 0.00
N ARG A 99 -14.76 -15.58 1.09
CA ARG A 99 -13.69 -15.46 2.10
C ARG A 99 -14.28 -15.49 3.50
N ARG A 100 -13.45 -15.91 4.44
CA ARG A 100 -13.80 -15.88 5.85
C ARG A 100 -13.71 -14.45 6.37
N VAL A 101 -14.70 -14.06 7.15
CA VAL A 101 -14.72 -12.82 7.93
C VAL A 101 -14.80 -13.16 9.41
N PHE A 102 -14.33 -12.23 10.24
CA PHE A 102 -14.36 -12.33 11.69
C PHE A 102 -15.01 -11.05 12.23
N PHE A 103 -16.11 -11.20 12.96
CA PHE A 103 -16.75 -10.11 13.67
C PHE A 103 -16.58 -10.31 15.16
N ASP A 104 -16.35 -9.21 15.87
CA ASP A 104 -16.34 -9.15 17.32
C ASP A 104 -16.88 -7.79 17.77
N CYS A 105 -18.21 -7.64 17.71
CA CYS A 105 -18.90 -6.40 18.07
C CYS A 105 -20.17 -6.67 18.89
N PRO A 106 -20.67 -5.70 19.68
CA PRO A 106 -21.86 -5.89 20.51
C PRO A 106 -23.12 -6.32 19.73
N GLU A 107 -23.31 -5.82 18.50
CA GLU A 107 -24.52 -6.01 17.71
C GLU A 107 -24.58 -7.36 16.97
N LEU A 108 -23.42 -7.90 16.59
CA LEU A 108 -23.30 -9.17 15.85
C LEU A 108 -22.72 -10.30 16.71
N GLY A 109 -22.13 -9.98 17.86
CA GLY A 109 -21.38 -10.89 18.70
C GLY A 109 -20.03 -11.28 18.10
N SER A 110 -19.40 -12.30 18.69
CA SER A 110 -18.18 -12.91 18.16
C SER A 110 -18.56 -14.03 17.19
N VAL A 111 -18.52 -13.75 15.88
CA VAL A 111 -18.98 -14.67 14.84
C VAL A 111 -18.00 -14.71 13.66
N THR A 112 -17.86 -15.89 13.06
CA THR A 112 -17.08 -16.08 11.84
C THR A 112 -17.86 -16.90 10.84
N ALA A 113 -17.82 -16.48 9.58
CA ALA A 113 -18.46 -17.17 8.47
C ALA A 113 -17.66 -16.97 7.19
N VAL A 114 -17.85 -17.86 6.23
CA VAL A 114 -17.37 -17.68 4.85
C VAL A 114 -18.50 -17.09 4.03
N VAL A 115 -18.29 -15.91 3.48
CA VAL A 115 -19.33 -15.13 2.78
C VAL A 115 -18.82 -14.65 1.42
N PRO A 116 -19.70 -14.31 0.46
CA PRO A 116 -19.26 -13.77 -0.81
C PRO A 116 -18.70 -12.35 -0.63
N HIS A 117 -17.69 -12.00 -1.42
CA HIS A 117 -17.16 -10.64 -1.51
C HIS A 117 -17.25 -10.13 -2.94
N PRO A 118 -17.43 -8.81 -3.14
CA PRO A 118 -17.38 -8.23 -4.48
C PRO A 118 -15.94 -8.28 -5.00
N GLY A 119 -15.72 -7.80 -6.22
CA GLY A 119 -14.37 -7.51 -6.66
C GLY A 119 -13.79 -6.41 -5.79
N LEU A 120 -12.53 -6.54 -5.39
CA LEU A 120 -11.85 -5.55 -4.56
C LEU A 120 -10.59 -5.07 -5.24
N ILE A 121 -10.33 -3.77 -5.15
CA ILE A 121 -9.07 -3.17 -5.54
C ILE A 121 -8.39 -2.69 -4.28
N PHE A 122 -7.23 -3.25 -3.99
CA PHE A 122 -6.37 -2.83 -2.90
C PHE A 122 -5.25 -1.94 -3.41
N GLN A 123 -4.82 -1.00 -2.58
CA GLN A 123 -3.64 -0.20 -2.82
C GLN A 123 -2.85 -0.05 -1.53
N ALA A 124 -1.65 -0.62 -1.48
CA ALA A 124 -0.66 -0.32 -0.47
C ALA A 124 0.20 0.83 -0.98
N ARG A 125 0.31 1.91 -0.20
CA ARG A 125 1.09 3.11 -0.53
C ARG A 125 1.85 3.59 0.70
N ASN A 126 2.93 4.36 0.51
CA ASN A 126 3.67 4.99 1.61
C ASN A 126 2.76 5.80 2.57
N SER A 127 1.63 6.31 2.08
CA SER A 127 0.66 7.09 2.86
C SER A 127 -0.39 6.25 3.60
N GLY A 128 -0.47 4.94 3.34
CA GLY A 128 -1.45 4.08 3.97
C GLY A 128 -1.89 2.89 3.11
N PHE A 129 -2.91 2.20 3.59
CA PHE A 129 -3.49 1.03 2.95
C PHE A 129 -4.96 1.28 2.64
N TYR A 130 -5.38 0.98 1.42
CA TYR A 130 -6.69 1.35 0.90
C TYR A 130 -7.36 0.16 0.19
N VAL A 131 -8.68 0.11 0.23
CA VAL A 131 -9.52 -0.85 -0.48
C VAL A 131 -10.75 -0.19 -1.07
N TYR A 132 -11.13 -0.64 -2.26
CA TYR A 132 -12.30 -0.19 -3.00
C TYR A 132 -13.06 -1.40 -3.51
N ALA A 133 -14.39 -1.33 -3.54
CA ALA A 133 -15.20 -2.35 -4.20
C ALA A 133 -15.39 -1.99 -5.68
N VAL A 134 -15.55 -3.01 -6.52
CA VAL A 134 -15.91 -2.89 -7.93
C VAL A 134 -17.08 -3.81 -8.27
N ASP A 135 -17.89 -3.36 -9.20
CA ASP A 135 -18.97 -4.14 -9.78
C ASP A 135 -18.42 -5.04 -10.91
N GLY A 136 -18.58 -6.35 -10.74
CA GLY A 136 -18.20 -7.35 -11.73
C GLY A 136 -17.07 -8.31 -11.32
N ALA A 137 -16.91 -9.36 -12.13
CA ALA A 137 -15.94 -10.44 -11.90
C ALA A 137 -14.77 -10.47 -12.89
N ALA A 138 -14.79 -9.58 -13.89
CA ALA A 138 -13.70 -9.41 -14.84
C ALA A 138 -12.58 -8.55 -14.25
N ARG A 139 -11.36 -8.72 -14.77
CA ARG A 139 -10.23 -7.88 -14.38
C ARG A 139 -10.58 -6.39 -14.65
N PRO A 140 -10.48 -5.51 -13.65
CA PRO A 140 -10.79 -4.10 -13.79
C PRO A 140 -9.99 -3.40 -14.89
N THR A 141 -10.66 -2.53 -15.64
CA THR A 141 -10.03 -1.55 -16.54
C THR A 141 -10.01 -0.17 -15.86
N PRO A 142 -9.19 0.78 -16.35
CA PRO A 142 -9.11 2.12 -15.76
C PRO A 142 -10.46 2.85 -15.65
N ASP A 143 -11.41 2.57 -16.55
CA ASP A 143 -12.70 3.26 -16.59
C ASP A 143 -13.72 2.72 -15.57
N ILE A 144 -13.41 1.61 -14.87
CA ILE A 144 -14.34 1.02 -13.90
C ILE A 144 -14.65 2.01 -12.78
N ALA A 145 -15.92 2.11 -12.41
CA ALA A 145 -16.34 2.89 -11.24
C ALA A 145 -15.89 2.20 -9.95
N LEU A 146 -15.44 2.98 -8.99
CA LEU A 146 -15.14 2.52 -7.64
C LEU A 146 -16.35 2.69 -6.74
N PHE A 147 -16.47 1.81 -5.75
CA PHE A 147 -17.52 1.84 -4.74
C PHE A 147 -16.90 1.84 -3.33
N GLU A 148 -17.61 2.42 -2.37
CA GLU A 148 -17.24 2.33 -0.96
C GLU A 148 -17.11 0.86 -0.55
N PRO A 149 -16.02 0.50 0.14
CA PRO A 149 -15.80 -0.87 0.56
C PRO A 149 -16.80 -1.22 1.68
N PRO A 150 -17.51 -2.35 1.61
CA PRO A 150 -18.62 -2.66 2.51
C PRO A 150 -18.18 -3.19 3.89
N TYR A 151 -17.05 -2.73 4.44
CA TYR A 151 -16.44 -3.29 5.65
C TYR A 151 -16.46 -2.32 6.83
N PHE A 152 -16.37 -2.88 8.03
CA PHE A 152 -16.36 -2.12 9.27
C PHE A 152 -15.05 -1.35 9.49
N ASN A 153 -13.92 -1.99 9.17
CA ASN A 153 -12.58 -1.44 9.35
C ASN A 153 -12.13 -0.47 8.23
N THR A 154 -13.07 0.15 7.50
CA THR A 154 -12.77 1.11 6.42
C THR A 154 -13.38 2.48 6.69
N TRP A 155 -12.55 3.51 6.57
CA TRP A 155 -12.93 4.92 6.59
C TRP A 155 -13.49 5.37 5.23
N ASP A 156 -13.95 6.62 5.17
CA ASP A 156 -14.39 7.24 3.92
C ASP A 156 -13.29 7.15 2.86
N HIS A 157 -13.71 7.00 1.60
CA HIS A 157 -12.79 6.97 0.46
C HIS A 157 -11.79 5.80 0.49
N GLY A 158 -12.14 4.73 1.19
CA GLY A 158 -11.49 3.43 1.09
C GLY A 158 -10.26 3.23 1.97
N SER A 159 -9.90 4.19 2.84
CA SER A 159 -8.76 4.01 3.76
C SER A 159 -9.04 2.91 4.79
N ILE A 160 -8.09 2.00 4.98
CA ILE A 160 -8.20 0.88 5.92
C ILE A 160 -7.68 1.30 7.29
N CYS A 161 -8.47 1.05 8.33
CA CYS A 161 -8.00 1.07 9.71
C CYS A 161 -7.21 -0.20 9.98
N ILE A 162 -5.87 -0.09 9.95
CA ILE A 162 -4.97 -1.22 10.21
C ILE A 162 -5.06 -1.66 11.69
N GLY A 163 -5.37 -0.74 12.61
CA GLY A 163 -5.52 -1.07 14.04
C GLY A 163 -4.29 -1.80 14.57
N SER A 164 -4.50 -3.00 15.12
CA SER A 164 -3.43 -3.92 15.59
C SER A 164 -3.03 -4.98 14.57
N ALA A 165 -3.57 -4.95 13.35
CA ALA A 165 -3.26 -5.92 12.30
C ALA A 165 -1.79 -5.79 11.89
N ARG A 166 -1.14 -6.94 11.65
CA ARG A 166 0.24 -7.00 11.18
C ARG A 166 0.25 -6.97 9.66
N VAL A 167 0.57 -5.81 9.10
CA VAL A 167 0.84 -5.66 7.67
C VAL A 167 2.34 -5.68 7.40
N PRO A 168 2.78 -6.07 6.19
CA PRO A 168 4.19 -5.99 5.80
C PRO A 168 4.73 -4.56 5.84
N ASP A 169 6.03 -4.39 6.13
CA ASP A 169 6.72 -3.10 5.99
C ASP A 169 6.99 -2.72 4.52
N ARG A 170 6.96 -3.72 3.62
CA ARG A 170 7.30 -3.56 2.22
C ARG A 170 6.08 -3.34 1.35
N ILE A 171 6.25 -2.45 0.38
CA ILE A 171 5.26 -2.13 -0.65
C ILE A 171 5.80 -2.66 -1.98
N ASP A 172 5.68 -3.98 -2.16
CA ASP A 172 6.10 -4.70 -3.34
C ASP A 172 5.10 -5.83 -3.67
N ILE A 173 5.28 -6.45 -4.84
CA ILE A 173 4.40 -7.51 -5.34
C ILE A 173 4.46 -8.74 -4.43
N ALA A 174 5.65 -9.10 -3.98
CA ALA A 174 5.87 -10.25 -3.10
C ALA A 174 5.10 -10.14 -1.77
N SER A 175 4.83 -8.92 -1.30
CA SER A 175 4.12 -8.65 -0.05
C SER A 175 2.60 -8.62 -0.18
N ILE A 176 2.03 -8.67 -1.40
CA ILE A 176 0.57 -8.56 -1.64
C ILE A 176 -0.24 -9.52 -0.76
N ASN A 177 0.17 -10.78 -0.66
CA ASN A 177 -0.55 -11.77 0.14
C ASN A 177 -0.59 -11.38 1.62
N GLY A 178 0.51 -10.86 2.16
CA GLY A 178 0.58 -10.37 3.54
C GLY A 178 -0.33 -9.17 3.79
N TRP A 179 -0.45 -8.26 2.81
CA TRP A 179 -1.40 -7.14 2.88
C TRP A 179 -2.86 -7.62 2.88
N GLU A 180 -3.22 -8.56 2.00
CA GLU A 180 -4.57 -9.13 1.97
C GLU A 180 -4.90 -9.89 3.26
N CYS A 181 -4.00 -10.74 3.76
CA CYS A 181 -4.19 -11.45 5.02
C CYS A 181 -4.37 -10.47 6.18
N GLY A 182 -3.55 -9.43 6.27
CA GLY A 182 -3.68 -8.39 7.30
C GLY A 182 -5.06 -7.72 7.30
N PHE A 183 -5.68 -7.57 6.14
CA PHE A 183 -7.05 -7.05 6.03
C PHE A 183 -8.10 -8.08 6.46
N PHE A 184 -8.12 -9.26 5.85
CA PHE A 184 -9.20 -10.26 6.04
C PHE A 184 -9.12 -11.02 7.37
N GLU A 185 -7.95 -11.13 7.98
CA GLU A 185 -7.76 -11.81 9.26
C GLU A 185 -7.95 -10.86 10.46
N SER A 186 -8.13 -9.55 10.20
CA SER A 186 -8.49 -8.59 11.25
C SER A 186 -9.97 -8.71 11.63
N ALA A 187 -10.24 -8.71 12.94
CA ALA A 187 -11.61 -8.74 13.43
C ALA A 187 -12.30 -7.39 13.19
N PHE A 188 -13.50 -7.44 12.61
CA PHE A 188 -14.39 -6.31 12.41
C PHE A 188 -15.15 -6.03 13.71
N THR A 189 -14.80 -4.94 14.40
CA THR A 189 -15.31 -4.64 15.74
C THR A 189 -16.35 -3.51 15.79
N HIS A 190 -16.34 -2.60 14.83
CA HIS A 190 -17.33 -1.54 14.69
C HIS A 190 -17.23 -0.91 13.29
N PRO A 191 -18.33 -0.41 12.72
CA PRO A 191 -18.25 0.46 11.57
C PRO A 191 -17.52 1.75 11.96
N ASN A 192 -16.49 2.11 11.21
CA ASN A 192 -15.80 3.38 11.36
C ASN A 192 -16.73 4.55 11.02
N ALA A 193 -16.52 5.70 11.68
CA ALA A 193 -17.26 6.92 11.40
C ALA A 193 -17.07 7.38 9.94
N GLY A 194 -18.13 7.92 9.34
CA GLY A 194 -18.12 8.42 7.96
C GLY A 194 -19.47 8.30 7.27
N GLY A 195 -19.44 8.34 5.94
CA GLY A 195 -20.58 8.05 5.08
C GLY A 195 -21.00 6.58 5.07
N LYS A 196 -22.09 6.29 4.36
CA LYS A 196 -22.61 4.93 4.21
C LYS A 196 -21.62 4.02 3.49
N ARG A 197 -21.37 2.82 4.02
CA ARG A 197 -20.56 1.78 3.36
C ARG A 197 -21.39 0.84 2.50
N VAL A 198 -22.66 0.67 2.85
CA VAL A 198 -23.63 -0.12 2.09
C VAL A 198 -24.94 0.62 1.93
N ASN A 199 -25.59 0.42 0.78
CA ASN A 199 -26.94 0.88 0.51
C ASN A 199 -27.94 -0.21 0.88
N HIS A 200 -28.05 -0.49 2.18
CA HIS A 200 -28.99 -1.46 2.74
C HIS A 200 -30.06 -0.76 3.59
N PRO A 201 -31.37 -1.07 3.46
CA PRO A 201 -32.43 -0.39 4.20
C PRO A 201 -32.27 -0.47 5.72
N GLY A 202 -31.71 -1.57 6.23
CA GLY A 202 -31.42 -1.77 7.65
C GLY A 202 -30.02 -1.31 8.10
N GLY A 203 -29.27 -0.63 7.24
CA GLY A 203 -27.89 -0.20 7.51
C GLY A 203 -26.86 -1.34 7.49
N GLU A 204 -25.63 -1.02 7.88
CA GLU A 204 -24.45 -1.88 7.82
C GLU A 204 -24.61 -3.15 8.68
N PHE A 205 -25.21 -3.04 9.87
CA PHE A 205 -25.42 -4.19 10.76
C PHE A 205 -26.42 -5.19 10.22
N ALA A 206 -27.54 -4.72 9.65
CA ALA A 206 -28.53 -5.63 9.04
C ALA A 206 -27.93 -6.33 7.82
N PHE A 207 -27.22 -5.58 6.97
CA PHE A 207 -26.51 -6.13 5.82
C PHE A 207 -25.57 -7.27 6.24
N TRP A 208 -24.70 -7.04 7.23
CA TRP A 208 -23.76 -8.05 7.68
C TRP A 208 -24.44 -9.22 8.38
N LYS A 209 -25.55 -9.01 9.10
CA LYS A 209 -26.34 -10.10 9.68
C LYS A 209 -26.88 -11.05 8.60
N GLU A 210 -27.41 -10.52 7.50
CA GLU A 210 -27.92 -11.30 6.37
C GLU A 210 -26.79 -12.01 5.62
N MET A 211 -25.65 -11.33 5.41
CA MET A 211 -24.44 -11.94 4.84
C MET A 211 -23.94 -13.12 5.68
N LEU A 212 -23.89 -12.97 7.00
CA LEU A 212 -23.46 -14.01 7.94
C LEU A 212 -24.47 -15.16 8.04
N ALA A 213 -25.76 -14.88 7.85
CA ALA A 213 -26.83 -15.89 7.78
C ALA A 213 -26.85 -16.64 6.43
N GLY A 214 -26.07 -16.19 5.43
CA GLY A 214 -25.96 -16.83 4.13
C GLY A 214 -27.13 -16.53 3.18
N GLU A 215 -27.91 -15.47 3.42
CA GLU A 215 -29.10 -15.13 2.64
C GLU A 215 -28.79 -14.82 1.16
N TYR A 216 -27.56 -14.38 0.88
CA TYR A 216 -27.08 -14.04 -0.45
C TYR A 216 -26.37 -15.20 -1.19
N GLY A 217 -26.27 -16.37 -0.55
CA GLY A 217 -25.60 -17.55 -1.12
C GLY A 217 -24.13 -17.26 -1.50
N GLU A 218 -23.75 -17.59 -2.73
CA GLU A 218 -22.37 -17.42 -3.24
C GLU A 218 -22.15 -16.12 -4.03
N GLN A 219 -23.17 -15.25 -4.12
CA GLN A 219 -23.10 -14.03 -4.89
C GLN A 219 -23.23 -12.80 -3.99
N PHE A 220 -22.28 -11.88 -4.10
CA PHE A 220 -22.36 -10.63 -3.35
C PHE A 220 -23.51 -9.77 -3.91
N PRO A 221 -24.36 -9.17 -3.05
CA PRO A 221 -25.45 -8.28 -3.50
C PRO A 221 -24.89 -6.92 -3.97
N LEU A 222 -24.51 -6.84 -5.25
CA LEU A 222 -23.84 -5.67 -5.84
C LEU A 222 -24.67 -4.38 -5.75
N GLN A 223 -26.00 -4.48 -5.70
CA GLN A 223 -26.91 -3.35 -5.49
C GLN A 223 -26.73 -2.64 -4.14
N CYS A 224 -26.09 -3.31 -3.16
CA CYS A 224 -25.76 -2.73 -1.87
C CYS A 224 -24.47 -1.90 -1.91
N LEU A 225 -23.71 -1.89 -3.01
CA LEU A 225 -22.52 -1.05 -3.12
C LEU A 225 -22.90 0.43 -3.23
N VAL A 226 -22.16 1.29 -2.52
CA VAL A 226 -22.34 2.74 -2.57
C VAL A 226 -21.36 3.33 -3.60
N PRO A 227 -21.84 3.92 -4.71
CA PRO A 227 -20.96 4.40 -5.77
C PRO A 227 -20.11 5.59 -5.32
N MET A 228 -18.83 5.57 -5.67
CA MET A 228 -17.97 6.74 -5.59
C MET A 228 -18.04 7.52 -6.91
N LYS A 229 -17.83 8.84 -6.85
CA LYS A 229 -17.62 9.68 -8.03
C LYS A 229 -16.16 9.59 -8.49
N ARG A 230 -15.69 8.37 -8.77
CA ARG A 230 -14.27 8.08 -9.04
C ARG A 230 -14.10 6.76 -9.81
N THR A 231 -13.10 6.71 -10.69
CA THR A 231 -12.69 5.49 -11.40
C THR A 231 -11.36 4.91 -10.88
N LEU A 232 -11.01 3.70 -11.31
CA LEU A 232 -9.68 3.14 -11.08
C LEU A 232 -8.57 3.99 -11.70
N GLY A 233 -8.80 4.55 -12.88
CA GLY A 233 -7.88 5.45 -13.56
C GLY A 233 -7.58 6.69 -12.73
N ASP A 234 -8.62 7.29 -12.12
CA ASP A 234 -8.45 8.41 -11.20
C ASP A 234 -7.64 8.00 -9.96
N LEU A 235 -7.88 6.80 -9.41
CA LEU A 235 -7.13 6.28 -8.27
C LEU A 235 -5.64 6.15 -8.58
N ILE A 236 -5.30 5.58 -9.74
CA ILE A 236 -3.90 5.41 -10.15
C ILE A 236 -3.25 6.77 -10.44
N ALA A 237 -3.94 7.68 -11.12
CA ALA A 237 -3.37 8.97 -11.52
C ALA A 237 -3.19 9.94 -10.35
N GLN A 238 -4.14 9.98 -9.41
CA GLN A 238 -4.19 11.02 -8.37
C GLN A 238 -3.91 10.47 -6.96
N GLY A 239 -3.96 9.14 -6.75
CA GLY A 239 -3.86 8.53 -5.44
C GLY A 239 -5.14 8.68 -4.59
N PRO A 240 -5.24 8.02 -3.44
CA PRO A 240 -6.43 8.04 -2.60
C PRO A 240 -6.70 9.45 -2.06
N LYS A 241 -7.98 9.81 -1.86
CA LYS A 241 -8.34 11.09 -1.24
C LYS A 241 -8.21 10.93 0.28
N GLY A 242 -7.48 11.85 0.91
CA GLY A 242 -7.37 11.97 2.37
C GLY A 242 -8.50 12.77 2.97
#